data_AF-A0A925SRC8-F1
#
_entry.id   AF-A0A925SRC8-F1
#
_cell.length_a   1.000
_cell.length_b   1.000
_cell.length_c   1.000
_cell.angle_alpha   90.00
_cell.angle_beta   90.00
_cell.angle_gamma   90.00
#
_symmetry.space_group_name_H-M   'P 1'
#
loop_
_entity.id
_entity.type
_entity.pdbx_description
1 polymer ?
#
loop_
_entity_poly.entity_id
_entity_poly.type
_entity_poly.pdbx_seq_one_letter_code
_entity_poly.pdbx_strand_id
1 'polypeptide(L)' 'MSKLEEEIECMRTRLHELVISKAGNMIDDEVAELSTKLDELIVSYQKIQEKSTR' A
#
# COMPACT_ATOMS: atom_id res chain seq x y z
N MET A 1 -7.98 14.99 -1.54
CA MET A 1 -7.37 13.71 -1.14
C MET A 1 -7.80 13.43 0.29
N SER A 2 -8.32 12.24 0.53
CA SER A 2 -8.56 11.71 1.86
C SER A 2 -7.23 11.28 2.48
N LYS A 3 -7.14 11.31 3.82
CA LYS A 3 -5.94 10.86 4.54
C LYS A 3 -5.52 9.43 4.15
N LEU A 4 -6.49 8.59 3.83
CA LEU A 4 -6.26 7.21 3.43
C LEU A 4 -5.62 7.11 2.03
N GLU A 5 -6.01 7.98 1.09
CA GLU A 5 -5.36 8.05 -0.23
C GLU A 5 -3.92 8.53 -0.14
N GLU A 6 -3.64 9.53 0.72
CA GLU A 6 -2.28 10.00 0.95
C GLU A 6 -1.39 8.92 1.58
N GLU A 7 -1.95 8.15 2.51
CA GLU A 7 -1.25 7.04 3.16
C GLU A 7 -0.97 5.89 2.18
N ILE A 8 -1.92 5.55 1.31
CA ILE A 8 -1.74 4.57 0.24
C ILE A 8 -0.64 5.02 -0.71
N GLU A 9 -0.66 6.26 -1.20
CA GLU A 9 0.37 6.77 -2.11
C GLU A 9 1.75 6.80 -1.45
N CYS A 10 1.83 7.22 -0.19
CA CYS A 10 3.09 7.20 0.57
C CYS A 10 3.65 5.77 0.71
N MET A 11 2.78 4.80 1.04
CA MET A 11 3.15 3.39 1.14
C MET A 11 3.57 2.81 -0.21
N ARG A 12 2.92 3.21 -1.32
CA ARG A 12 3.31 2.80 -2.68
C ARG A 12 4.69 3.31 -3.06
N THR A 13 4.98 4.59 -2.81
CA THR A 13 6.31 5.15 -3.06
C THR A 13 7.37 4.42 -2.26
N ARG A 14 7.11 4.17 -0.97
CA ARG A 14 8.05 3.48 -0.09
C ARG A 14 8.29 2.02 -0.48
N LEU A 15 7.24 1.30 -0.87
CA LEU A 15 7.36 -0.07 -1.39
C LEU A 15 8.18 -0.09 -2.70
N HIS A 16 7.95 0.87 -3.59
CA HIS A 16 8.69 0.98 -4.84
C HIS A 16 10.19 1.25 -4.61
N GLU A 17 10.52 2.19 -3.72
CA GLU A 17 11.90 2.47 -3.31
C GLU A 17 12.56 1.24 -2.67
N LEU A 18 11.82 0.53 -1.83
CA LEU A 18 12.32 -0.68 -1.18
C LEU A 18 12.59 -1.80 -2.19
N VAL A 19 11.69 -2.03 -3.14
CA VAL A 19 11.89 -3.01 -4.22
C VAL A 19 13.10 -2.64 -5.09
N ILE A 20 13.29 -1.36 -5.41
CA ILE A 20 14.48 -0.88 -6.14
C ILE A 20 15.74 -1.12 -5.31
N SER A 21 15.73 -0.76 -4.03
CA SER A 21 16.86 -0.91 -3.11
C SER A 21 17.26 -2.37 -2.92
N LYS A 22 16.29 -3.29 -2.90
CA LYS A 22 16.49 -4.74 -2.79
C LYS A 22 16.72 -5.42 -4.14
N ALA A 23 17.00 -4.66 -5.21
CA ALA A 23 17.25 -5.15 -6.56
C ALA A 23 16.13 -6.05 -7.13
N GLY A 24 14.88 -5.76 -6.78
CA GLY A 24 13.72 -6.55 -7.21
C GLY A 24 13.45 -7.80 -6.36
N ASN A 25 14.13 -7.97 -5.21
CA ASN A 25 13.86 -9.09 -4.31
C ASN A 25 12.51 -8.91 -3.59
N MET A 26 11.43 -9.36 -4.22
CA MET A 26 10.07 -9.35 -3.67
C MET A 26 9.84 -10.38 -2.56
N ILE A 27 10.82 -11.24 -2.32
CA ILE A 27 10.79 -12.28 -1.28
C ILE A 27 11.45 -11.80 0.02
N ASP A 28 11.97 -10.57 0.04
CA ASP A 28 12.48 -9.94 1.24
C ASP A 28 11.33 -9.69 2.22
N ASP A 29 11.49 -10.14 3.46
CA ASP A 29 10.44 -10.07 4.49
C ASP A 29 9.90 -8.63 4.67
N GLU A 30 10.76 -7.63 4.51
CA GLU A 30 10.40 -6.22 4.61
C GLU A 30 9.51 -5.76 3.45
N VAL A 31 9.78 -6.26 2.23
CA VAL A 31 8.95 -6.01 1.04
C VAL A 31 7.60 -6.71 1.17
N ALA A 32 7.60 -7.95 1.66
CA ALA A 32 6.37 -8.73 1.87
C ALA A 32 5.47 -8.07 2.94
N GLU A 33 6.05 -7.61 4.05
CA GLU A 33 5.32 -6.92 5.11
C GLU A 33 4.71 -5.59 4.62
N LEU A 34 5.50 -4.78 3.91
CA LEU A 34 5.02 -3.52 3.33
C LEU A 34 3.94 -3.75 2.26
N SER A 35 4.10 -4.78 1.41
CA SER A 35 3.09 -5.15 0.42
C SER A 35 1.77 -5.55 1.09
N THR A 36 1.84 -6.36 2.15
CA THR A 36 0.65 -6.81 2.89
C THR A 36 -0.09 -5.62 3.51
N LYS A 37 0.64 -4.71 4.14
CA LYS A 37 0.04 -3.49 4.73
C LYS A 37 -0.60 -2.59 3.67
N LEU A 38 0.03 -2.46 2.51
CA LEU A 38 -0.52 -1.68 1.41
C LEU A 38 -1.84 -2.28 0.90
N ASP A 39 -1.91 -3.61 0.74
CA ASP A 39 -3.14 -4.29 0.32
C ASP A 39 -4.27 -4.09 1.34
N GLU A 40 -3.99 -4.18 2.64
CA GLU A 40 -4.98 -3.92 3.70
C GLU A 40 -5.54 -2.49 3.64
N LEU A 41 -4.68 -1.49 3.38
CA LEU A 41 -5.09 -0.10 3.23
C LEU A 41 -5.97 0.10 1.99
N ILE A 42 -5.62 -0.54 0.87
CA ILE A 42 -6.40 -0.48 -0.38
C ILE A 42 -7.78 -1.09 -0.17
N VAL A 43 -7.87 -2.28 0.45
CA VAL A 43 -9.15 -2.93 0.76
C VAL A 43 -9.99 -2.06 1.69
N SER A 44 -9.36 -1.43 2.69
CA SER A 44 -10.05 -0.52 3.61
C SER A 44 -10.61 0.70 2.88
N TYR A 45 -9.84 1.27 1.96
CA TYR A 45 -10.28 2.40 1.13
C TYR A 45 -11.45 2.02 0.21
N GLN A 46 -11.37 0.87 -0.45
CA GLN A 46 -12.46 0.34 -1.29
C GLN A 46 -13.75 0.15 -0.48
N LYS A 47 -13.67 -0.45 0.72
CA LYS A 47 -14.83 -0.62 1.61
C LYS A 47 -15.46 0.71 2.04
N ILE A 48 -14.65 1.74 2.27
CA ILE A 48 -15.14 3.07 2.62
C ILE A 48 -15.86 3.70 1.41
N GLN A 49 -15.27 3.60 0.22
CA GLN A 49 -15.87 4.10 -1.02
C GLN A 49 -17.19 3.38 -1.35
N GLU A 50 -17.24 2.06 -1.18
CA GLU A 50 -18.48 1.27 -1.35
C GLU A 50 -19.59 1.67 -0.36
N LYS A 51 -19.22 2.02 0.88
CA LYS A 51 -20.19 2.50 1.90
C LYS A 51 -20.68 3.92 1.65
N SER A 52 -19.86 4.80 1.08
CA SER A 52 -20.26 6.17 0.76
C SER A 52 -21.15 6.29 -0.47
N THR A 53 -21.25 5.24 -1.29
CA THR A 53 -22.05 5.24 -2.53
C THR A 53 -23.44 4.58 -2.34
N ARG A 54 -23.83 4.27 -1.10
CA ARG A 54 -25.09 3.59 -0.76
C ARG A 54 -26.02 4.44 0.08
#